data_AF-A0A926SHA8-F1
#
_entry.id   AF-A0A926SHA8-F1
#
_cell.length_a   1.000
_cell.length_b   1.000
_cell.length_c   1.000
_cell.angle_alpha   90.00
_cell.angle_beta   90.00
_cell.angle_gamma   90.00
#
_symmetry.space_group_name_H-M   'P 1'
#
loop_
_entity.id
_entity.type
_entity.pdbx_description
1 polymer ?
#
loop_
_entity_poly.entity_id
_entity_poly.type
_entity_poly.pdbx_seq_one_letter_code
_entity_poly.pdbx_strand_id
1 'polypeptide(L)'
;MDVTTIALAALSILLGAMTFLFIFRIVLTWYPQVELQKFPFNLVMIPTEPFLAPTRKMIQPLGGVDITPILWVGIFSLLRELLLGQQGILTMMF
;
A
#
# COMPACT_ATOMS: atom_id res chain seq x y z
N MET A 1 -11.54 -9.71 24.06
CA MET A 1 -11.80 -9.27 22.66
C MET A 1 -12.20 -10.50 21.89
N ASP A 2 -13.30 -10.42 21.13
CA ASP A 2 -13.69 -11.51 20.24
C ASP A 2 -12.66 -11.65 19.10
N VAL A 3 -12.51 -12.86 18.57
CA VAL A 3 -11.60 -13.18 17.47
C VAL A 3 -11.90 -12.30 16.26
N THR A 4 -13.18 -12.04 15.99
CA THR A 4 -13.65 -11.17 14.91
C THR A 4 -13.09 -9.75 15.05
N THR A 5 -13.17 -9.17 16.24
CA THR A 5 -12.64 -7.81 16.50
C THR A 5 -11.13 -7.73 16.26
N ILE A 6 -10.39 -8.77 16.68
CA ILE A 6 -8.94 -8.83 16.47
C ILE A 6 -8.62 -8.93 14.97
N ALA A 7 -9.36 -9.76 14.23
CA ALA A 7 -9.18 -9.92 12.79
C ALA A 7 -9.47 -8.62 12.02
N LEU A 8 -10.55 -7.91 12.35
CA LEU A 8 -10.89 -6.62 11.73
C LEU A 8 -9.84 -5.54 12.05
N ALA A 9 -9.35 -5.49 13.28
CA ALA A 9 -8.28 -4.57 13.66
C ALA A 9 -6.97 -4.86 12.90
N ALA A 10 -6.57 -6.13 12.81
CA ALA A 10 -5.39 -6.55 12.06
C ALA A 10 -5.51 -6.19 10.57
N LEU A 11 -6.68 -6.41 9.97
CA LEU A 11 -6.94 -6.02 8.57
C LEU A 11 -6.86 -4.50 8.38
N SER A 12 -7.43 -3.72 9.30
CA SER A 12 -7.37 -2.25 9.28
C SER A 12 -5.93 -1.75 9.32
N ILE A 13 -5.12 -2.31 10.21
CA ILE A 13 -3.71 -1.99 10.34
C ILE A 13 -2.95 -2.38 9.08
N LEU A 14 -3.19 -3.58 8.54
CA LEU A 14 -2.52 -4.05 7.33
C LEU A 14 -2.80 -3.15 6.12
N LEU A 15 -4.07 -2.84 5.84
CA LEU A 15 -4.44 -2.00 4.70
C LEU A 15 -3.92 -0.56 4.87
N GLY A 16 -3.97 -0.04 6.10
CA GLY A 16 -3.39 1.26 6.44
C GLY A 16 -1.87 1.30 6.26
N ALA A 17 -1.17 0.28 6.77
CA ALA A 17 0.27 0.15 6.64
C ALA A 17 0.69 0.05 5.17
N MET A 18 0.01 -0.77 4.36
CA MET A 18 0.30 -0.87 2.93
C MET A 18 0.08 0.46 2.21
N THR A 19 -1.01 1.17 2.49
CA THR A 19 -1.26 2.52 1.95
C THR A 19 -0.10 3.45 2.28
N PHE A 20 0.33 3.46 3.54
CA PHE A 20 1.45 4.27 4.01
C PHE A 20 2.76 3.90 3.32
N LEU A 21 3.07 2.60 3.18
CA LEU A 21 4.26 2.13 2.48
C LEU A 21 4.26 2.52 1.00
N PHE A 22 3.11 2.48 0.32
CA PHE A 22 3.02 2.98 -1.05
C PHE A 22 3.23 4.49 -1.15
N ILE A 23 2.75 5.28 -0.18
CA ILE A 23 3.08 6.72 -0.11
C ILE A 23 4.60 6.92 0.02
N PHE A 24 5.27 6.15 0.88
CA PHE A 24 6.74 6.17 0.95
C PHE A 24 7.38 5.75 -0.38
N ARG A 25 6.85 4.74 -1.07
CA ARG A 25 7.35 4.36 -2.41
C ARG A 25 7.25 5.51 -3.41
N ILE A 26 6.17 6.30 -3.41
CA ILE A 26 6.05 7.48 -4.28
C ILE A 26 7.22 8.45 -4.03
N VAL A 27 7.50 8.76 -2.76
CA VAL A 27 8.61 9.67 -2.44
C VAL A 27 9.94 9.05 -2.86
N LEU A 28 10.17 7.76 -2.60
CA LEU A 28 11.41 7.08 -2.95
C LEU A 28 11.64 6.96 -4.46
N THR A 29 10.60 6.99 -5.29
CA THR A 29 10.79 6.99 -6.76
C THR A 29 11.31 8.33 -7.28
N TRP A 30 11.20 9.42 -6.50
CA TRP A 30 11.78 10.72 -6.84
C TRP A 30 13.27 10.83 -6.52
N TYR A 31 13.80 9.92 -5.69
CA TYR A 31 15.20 9.90 -5.27
C TYR A 31 15.91 8.64 -5.79
N PRO A 32 16.22 8.56 -7.10
CA PRO A 32 16.83 7.36 -7.71
C PRO A 32 18.23 7.03 -7.18
N GLN A 33 18.88 7.97 -6.50
CA GLN A 33 20.19 7.77 -5.86
C GLN A 33 20.11 6.90 -4.59
N VAL A 34 18.91 6.69 -4.04
CA VAL A 34 18.70 5.89 -2.83
C VAL A 34 18.77 4.40 -3.14
N GLU A 35 19.60 3.68 -2.38
CA GLU A 35 19.70 2.23 -2.48
C GLU A 35 18.52 1.51 -1.80
N LEU A 36 17.45 1.25 -2.55
CA LEU A 36 16.21 0.64 -2.07
C LEU A 36 16.37 -0.73 -1.39
N GLN A 37 17.44 -1.48 -1.72
CA GLN A 37 17.70 -2.80 -1.15
C GLN A 37 18.39 -2.73 0.23
N LYS A 38 18.90 -1.56 0.64
CA LYS A 38 19.56 -1.37 1.93
C LYS A 38 18.58 -0.92 3.01
N PHE A 39 18.89 -1.26 4.25
CA PHE A 39 18.16 -0.76 5.41
C PHE A 39 18.35 0.76 5.54
N PRO A 40 17.30 1.54 5.85
CA PRO A 40 15.93 1.11 6.18
C PRO A 40 14.96 1.01 4.99
N PHE A 41 15.37 1.40 3.78
CA PHE A 41 14.48 1.50 2.61
C PHE A 41 13.93 0.16 2.13
N ASN A 42 14.65 -0.93 2.39
CA ASN A 42 14.19 -2.28 2.11
C ASN A 42 12.88 -2.63 2.84
N LEU A 43 12.62 -2.04 4.01
CA LEU A 43 11.34 -2.21 4.73
C LEU A 43 10.15 -1.68 3.94
N VAL A 44 10.37 -0.72 3.05
CA VAL A 44 9.34 -0.18 2.15
C VAL A 44 9.33 -0.95 0.83
N MET A 45 10.52 -1.24 0.28
CA MET A 45 10.64 -1.91 -1.01
C MET A 45 10.05 -3.34 -0.98
N ILE A 46 10.47 -4.18 -0.03
CA ILE A 46 10.10 -5.60 0.03
C ILE A 46 8.57 -5.82 0.03
N PRO A 47 7.77 -5.17 0.90
CA PRO A 47 6.33 -5.41 0.93
C PRO A 47 5.57 -4.83 -0.27
N THR A 48 6.10 -3.79 -0.92
CA THR A 48 5.41 -3.11 -2.03
C THR A 48 5.76 -3.70 -3.40
N GLU A 49 6.97 -4.25 -3.57
CA GLU A 49 7.48 -4.74 -4.84
C GLU A 49 6.66 -5.85 -5.51
N PRO A 50 6.06 -6.83 -4.78
CA PRO A 50 5.18 -7.85 -5.38
C PRO A 50 4.00 -7.27 -6.16
N PHE A 51 3.55 -6.06 -5.79
CA PHE A 51 2.46 -5.33 -6.45
C PHE A 51 2.98 -4.44 -7.59
N LEU A 52 4.14 -3.81 -7.38
CA LEU A 52 4.73 -2.86 -8.34
C LEU A 52 5.37 -3.56 -9.54
N ALA A 53 6.09 -4.65 -9.33
CA ALA A 53 6.76 -5.41 -10.40
C ALA A 53 5.80 -5.84 -11.54
N PRO A 54 4.60 -6.40 -11.28
CA PRO A 54 3.66 -6.70 -12.35
C PRO A 54 2.99 -5.46 -12.93
N THR A 55 2.64 -4.46 -12.11
CA THR A 55 1.92 -3.26 -12.60
C THR A 55 2.77 -2.35 -13.47
N ARG A 56 4.09 -2.28 -13.23
CA ARG A 56 5.05 -1.57 -14.10
C ARG A 56 5.16 -2.16 -15.51
N LYS A 57 4.76 -3.43 -15.71
CA LYS A 57 4.71 -4.02 -17.06
C LYS A 57 3.56 -3.46 -17.89
N MET A 58 2.52 -2.94 -17.24
CA MET A 58 1.33 -2.38 -17.88
C MET A 58 1.37 -0.85 -17.92
N ILE A 59 1.89 -0.22 -16.87
CA ILE A 59 1.94 1.23 -16.71
C ILE A 59 3.41 1.66 -16.81
N GLN A 60 3.72 2.40 -17.87
CA GLN A 60 5.06 2.92 -18.07
C GLN A 60 5.36 4.07 -17.09
N PRO A 61 6.62 4.24 -16.65
CA PRO A 61 7.04 5.41 -15.87
C PRO A 61 6.77 6.71 -16.63
N LEU A 62 6.34 7.74 -15.90
CA LEU A 62 6.13 9.08 -16.47
C LEU A 62 7.29 9.98 -16.04
N GLY A 63 7.98 10.58 -17.02
CA GLY A 63 9.11 11.47 -16.73
C GLY A 63 10.26 10.79 -15.97
N GLY A 64 10.45 9.49 -16.15
CA GLY A 64 11.46 8.70 -15.43
C GLY A 64 11.08 8.35 -13.97
N VAL A 65 9.90 8.78 -13.51
CA VAL A 65 9.37 8.47 -12.18
C VAL A 65 8.33 7.36 -12.28
N ASP A 66 8.44 6.38 -11.40
CA ASP A 66 7.45 5.32 -11.29
C ASP A 66 6.18 5.84 -10.59
N ILE A 67 5.09 5.87 -11.34
CA ILE A 67 3.76 6.30 -10.89
C ILE A 67 2.88 5.15 -10.39
N THR A 68 3.30 3.90 -10.58
CA THR A 68 2.51 2.73 -10.17
C THR A 68 2.19 2.67 -8.67
N PRO A 69 3.02 3.18 -7.74
CA PRO A 69 2.64 3.23 -6.33
C PRO A 69 1.39 4.10 -6.07
N ILE A 70 1.14 5.13 -6.86
CA ILE A 70 -0.04 6.02 -6.72
C ILE A 70 -1.33 5.23 -6.92
N LEU A 71 -1.35 4.36 -7.93
CA LEU A 71 -2.48 3.46 -8.19
C LEU A 71 -2.76 2.59 -6.96
N TRP A 72 -1.72 2.04 -6.35
CA TRP A 72 -1.86 1.17 -5.18
C TRP A 72 -2.27 1.93 -3.91
N VAL A 73 -1.86 3.19 -3.72
CA VAL A 73 -2.45 4.05 -2.68
C VAL A 73 -3.95 4.13 -2.86
N GLY A 74 -4.43 4.39 -4.08
CA GLY A 74 -5.85 4.45 -4.40
C GLY A 74 -6.58 3.13 -4.11
N ILE A 75 -6.04 2.00 -4.58
CA ILE A 75 -6.62 0.67 -4.38
C ILE A 75 -6.71 0.31 -2.89
N PHE A 76 -5.61 0.42 -2.14
CA PHE A 76 -5.60 0.04 -0.72
C PHE A 76 -6.46 0.98 0.14
N SER A 77 -6.48 2.28 -0.17
CA SER A 77 -7.35 3.23 0.52
C SER A 77 -8.82 2.94 0.25
N LEU A 78 -9.18 2.67 -1.01
CA LEU A 78 -10.55 2.32 -1.39
C LEU A 78 -10.99 1.02 -0.73
N LEU A 79 -10.16 -0.02 -0.76
CA LEU A 79 -10.47 -1.29 -0.09
C LEU A 79 -10.66 -1.09 1.41
N ARG A 80 -9.82 -0.27 2.05
CA ARG A 80 -9.99 0.03 3.48
C ARG A 80 -11.30 0.72 3.76
N GLU A 81 -11.69 1.72 2.97
CA GLU A 81 -12.95 2.44 3.15
C GLU A 81 -14.17 1.54 2.90
N LEU A 82 -14.18 0.79 1.79
CA LEU A 82 -15.29 -0.09 1.43
C LEU A 82 -15.48 -1.23 2.44
N LEU A 83 -14.39 -1.76 3.01
CA LEU A 83 -14.47 -2.89 3.95
C LEU A 83 -14.66 -2.42 5.40
N LEU A 84 -13.91 -1.40 5.82
CA LEU A 84 -13.71 -1.04 7.23
C LEU A 84 -14.00 0.44 7.54
N GLY A 85 -14.46 1.22 6.56
CA GLY A 85 -14.89 2.60 6.77
C GLY A 85 -16.12 2.69 7.69
N GLN A 86 -16.58 3.91 7.95
CA GLN A 86 -17.78 4.13 8.79
C GLN A 86 -19.01 3.45 8.18
N GLN A 87 -19.09 3.40 6.85
CA GLN A 87 -20.09 2.66 6.08
C GLN A 87 -19.53 1.37 5.45
N GLY A 88 -18.41 0.87 5.96
CA GLY A 88 -17.75 -0.31 5.43
C GLY A 88 -18.57 -1.58 5.65
N ILE A 89 -18.56 -2.48 4.65
CA ILE A 89 -19.38 -3.69 4.65
C ILE A 89 -19.11 -4.54 5.89
N LEU A 90 -17.85 -4.74 6.28
CA LEU A 90 -17.50 -5.54 7.44
C LEU A 90 -17.87 -4.83 8.75
N THR A 91 -17.73 -3.51 8.81
CA THR A 91 -18.15 -2.70 9.97
C THR A 91 -19.66 -2.73 10.21
N MET A 92 -20.47 -2.83 9.15
CA MET A 92 -21.93 -2.93 9.29
C MET A 92 -22.40 -4.35 9.65
N MET A 93 -21.64 -5.37 9.26
CA MET A 93 -22.01 -6.77 9.44
C MET A 93 -21.66 -7.35 10.82
N PHE A 94 -20.58 -6.85 11.43
CA PHE A 94 -20.02 -7.35 12.69
C PHE A 94 -20.01 -6.25 13.75
#